data_AF-A0AAV0L0X2-F1
#
_entry.id   AF-A0AAV0L0X2-F1
#
_cell.length_a   1.000
_cell.length_b   1.000
_cell.length_c   1.000
_cell.angle_alpha   90.00
_cell.angle_beta   90.00
_cell.angle_gamma   90.00
#
_symmetry.space_group_name_H-M   'P 1'
#
loop_
_entity.id
_entity.type
_entity.pdbx_description
1 polymer ?
#
loop_
_entity_poly.entity_id
_entity_poly.type
_entity_poly.pdbx_seq_one_letter_code
_entity_poly.pdbx_strand_id
1 'polypeptide(L)'
;ILNYAAGLFKLPYRLIFAVATLNSLYIYDTESAPPVAVLAGLHYAAITDIAWSSNGQLLAVSSQDGYCTLVEFENNELGTPITPQG
;
A
#
# COMPACT_ATOMS: atom_id res chain seq x y z
N ILE A 1 -32.42 1.83 -2.51
CA ILE A 1 -31.63 1.55 -1.29
C ILE A 1 -30.38 0.83 -1.76
N LEU A 2 -29.28 1.56 -2.01
CA LEU A 2 -28.06 0.94 -2.54
C LEU A 2 -27.20 0.47 -1.38
N ASN A 3 -26.90 -0.83 -1.41
CA ASN A 3 -25.98 -1.51 -0.50
C ASN A 3 -24.68 -0.72 -0.39
N TYR A 4 -24.40 -0.17 0.78
CA TYR A 4 -23.02 0.00 1.20
C TYR A 4 -22.41 -1.40 1.17
N ALA A 5 -21.45 -1.65 0.29
CA ALA A 5 -20.61 -2.82 0.42
C ALA A 5 -19.98 -2.71 1.81
N ALA A 6 -20.45 -3.53 2.76
CA ALA A 6 -19.75 -3.69 4.02
C ALA A 6 -18.32 -4.09 3.63
N GLY A 7 -17.32 -3.31 4.05
CA GLY A 7 -15.93 -3.57 3.71
C GLY A 7 -15.58 -5.04 3.88
N LEU A 8 -14.65 -5.54 3.08
CA LEU A 8 -14.26 -6.96 3.05
C LEU A 8 -14.02 -7.51 4.46
N PHE A 9 -13.53 -6.66 5.36
CA PHE A 9 -13.42 -6.91 6.79
C PHE A 9 -14.35 -6.00 7.60
N LYS A 10 -14.95 -6.56 8.66
CA LYS A 10 -15.75 -5.80 9.64
C LYS A 10 -14.84 -5.16 10.68
N LEU A 11 -14.03 -4.20 10.26
CA LEU A 11 -13.11 -3.46 11.12
C LEU A 11 -13.68 -2.07 11.46
N PRO A 12 -13.36 -1.49 12.64
CA PRO A 12 -13.76 -0.13 12.98
C PRO A 12 -12.86 0.93 12.31
N TYR A 13 -11.92 0.52 11.46
CA TYR A 13 -10.97 1.35 10.74
C TYR A 13 -10.66 0.74 9.36
N ARG A 14 -10.16 1.59 8.45
CA ARG A 14 -9.64 1.20 7.14
C ARG A 14 -8.12 1.13 7.20
N LEU A 15 -7.52 0.02 6.76
CA LEU A 15 -6.08 -0.13 6.62
C LEU A 15 -5.68 -0.17 5.16
N ILE A 16 -4.66 0.61 4.82
CA ILE A 16 -3.90 0.48 3.58
C ILE A 16 -2.59 -0.21 3.92
N PHE A 17 -2.25 -1.29 3.21
CA PHE A 17 -1.02 -2.03 3.45
C PHE A 17 -0.38 -2.48 2.15
N ALA A 18 0.94 -2.64 2.18
CA ALA A 18 1.73 -3.08 1.04
C ALA A 18 2.22 -4.51 1.24
N VAL A 19 2.24 -5.27 0.15
CA VAL A 19 2.75 -6.64 0.12
C VAL A 19 3.76 -6.73 -1.02
N ALA A 20 5.02 -6.98 -0.66
CA ALA A 20 6.06 -7.29 -1.63
C ALA A 20 6.08 -8.79 -1.94
N THR A 21 6.21 -9.10 -3.22
CA THR A 21 6.51 -10.44 -3.74
C THR A 21 7.93 -10.42 -4.33
N LEU A 22 8.35 -11.52 -4.97
CA LEU A 22 9.67 -11.59 -5.59
C LEU A 22 9.93 -10.45 -6.59
N ASN A 23 8.93 -10.05 -7.39
CA ASN A 23 9.12 -9.09 -8.50
C ASN A 23 8.05 -8.00 -8.61
N SER A 24 7.12 -7.96 -7.66
CA SER A 24 5.96 -7.07 -7.71
C SER A 24 5.58 -6.59 -6.32
N LEU A 25 5.05 -5.38 -6.26
CA LEU A 25 4.51 -4.72 -5.09
C LEU A 25 3.00 -4.55 -5.26
N TYR A 26 2.23 -4.98 -4.26
CA TYR A 26 0.79 -4.84 -4.21
C TYR A 26 0.40 -3.90 -3.07
N ILE A 27 -0.59 -3.04 -3.32
CA ILE A 27 -1.16 -2.16 -2.30
C ILE A 27 -2.63 -2.50 -2.15
N TYR A 28 -3.03 -2.86 -0.95
CA TYR A 28 -4.37 -3.32 -0.62
C TYR A 28 -5.07 -2.36 0.33
N ASP A 29 -6.39 -2.38 0.24
CA ASP A 29 -7.32 -1.67 1.09
C ASP A 29 -8.27 -2.68 1.73
N THR A 30 -8.41 -2.67 3.05
CA THR A 30 -9.33 -3.58 3.76
C THR A 30 -10.81 -3.42 3.39
N GLU A 31 -11.19 -2.33 2.74
CA GLU A 31 -12.57 -2.12 2.28
C GLU A 31 -12.81 -2.62 0.85
N SER A 32 -11.75 -3.01 0.11
CA SER A 32 -11.82 -3.47 -1.28
C SER A 32 -11.18 -4.84 -1.45
N ALA A 33 -11.84 -5.74 -2.20
CA ALA A 33 -11.27 -7.04 -2.54
C ALA A 33 -10.08 -6.97 -3.53
N PRO A 34 -10.17 -6.22 -4.65
CA PRO A 34 -9.01 -6.02 -5.53
C PRO A 34 -7.98 -5.05 -4.91
N PRO A 35 -6.69 -5.20 -5.25
CA PRO A 35 -5.67 -4.26 -4.86
C PRO A 35 -5.95 -2.86 -5.45
N VAL A 36 -5.58 -1.83 -4.71
CA VAL A 36 -5.65 -0.43 -5.15
C VAL A 36 -4.59 -0.15 -6.21
N ALA A 37 -3.39 -0.73 -6.03
CA ALA A 37 -2.31 -0.61 -7.00
C ALA A 37 -1.50 -1.90 -7.07
N VAL A 38 -0.99 -2.19 -8.28
CA VAL A 38 -0.06 -3.28 -8.55
C VAL A 38 1.09 -2.71 -9.37
N LEU A 39 2.30 -2.75 -8.81
CA LEU A 39 3.52 -2.31 -9.46
C LEU A 39 4.40 -3.53 -9.71
N ALA A 40 4.50 -3.97 -10.96
CA ALA A 40 5.26 -5.15 -11.36
C ALA A 40 6.46 -4.74 -12.21
N GLY A 41 7.55 -5.52 -12.12
CA GLY A 41 8.74 -5.27 -12.93
C GLY A 41 9.48 -3.98 -12.54
N LEU A 42 9.36 -3.56 -11.28
CA LEU A 42 10.08 -2.40 -10.73
C LEU A 42 11.60 -2.60 -10.74
N HIS A 43 12.04 -3.85 -10.59
CA HIS A 43 13.44 -4.23 -10.37
C HIS A 43 13.82 -5.43 -11.23
N TYR A 44 15.11 -5.50 -11.61
CA TYR A 44 15.67 -6.61 -12.39
C TYR A 44 16.01 -7.83 -11.53
N ALA A 45 16.13 -7.63 -10.21
CA ALA A 45 16.32 -8.69 -9.23
C ALA A 45 15.26 -8.62 -8.13
N ALA A 46 15.32 -9.58 -7.21
CA ALA A 46 14.33 -9.75 -6.16
C ALA A 46 14.18 -8.50 -5.28
N ILE A 47 12.93 -8.10 -5.02
CA ILE A 47 12.63 -7.13 -3.96
C ILE A 47 13.11 -7.71 -2.63
N THR A 48 13.86 -6.92 -1.87
CA THR A 48 14.46 -7.32 -0.59
C THR A 48 13.71 -6.79 0.61
N ASP A 49 13.17 -5.58 0.53
CA ASP A 49 12.46 -4.94 1.64
C ASP A 49 11.56 -3.80 1.14
N ILE A 50 10.55 -3.45 1.93
CA ILE A 50 9.65 -2.32 1.71
C ILE A 50 9.38 -1.56 3.01
N ALA A 51 9.30 -0.23 2.94
CA ALA A 51 9.01 0.60 4.10
C ALA A 51 8.18 1.84 3.74
N TRP A 52 7.08 2.03 4.47
CA TRP A 52 6.28 3.25 4.39
C TRP A 52 6.95 4.39 5.17
N SER A 53 6.83 5.62 4.66
CA SER A 53 7.05 6.80 5.46
C SER A 53 5.99 6.91 6.56
N SER A 54 6.32 7.60 7.66
CA SER A 54 5.42 7.74 8.81
C SER A 54 4.09 8.44 8.49
N ASN A 55 4.06 9.25 7.43
CA ASN A 55 2.86 9.95 6.96
C ASN A 55 2.11 9.18 5.84
N GLY A 56 2.60 8.01 5.41
CA GLY A 56 1.99 7.20 4.37
C GLY A 56 2.07 7.76 2.93
N GLN A 57 2.81 8.84 2.70
CA GLN A 57 2.93 9.47 1.37
C GLN A 57 4.01 8.85 0.48
N LEU A 58 5.00 8.18 1.09
CA LEU A 58 6.07 7.51 0.37
C LEU A 58 6.14 6.05 0.77
N LEU A 59 6.37 5.19 -0.21
CA LEU A 59 6.71 3.79 -0.01
C LEU A 59 8.05 3.51 -0.70
N ALA A 60 9.06 3.19 0.10
CA ALA A 60 10.36 2.78 -0.41
C ALA A 60 10.37 1.27 -0.68
N VAL A 61 10.98 0.89 -1.80
CA VAL A 61 11.20 -0.49 -2.22
C VAL A 61 12.69 -0.67 -2.51
N SER A 62 13.31 -1.70 -1.95
CA SER A 62 14.72 -2.05 -2.20
C SER A 62 14.85 -3.37 -2.95
N SER A 63 15.92 -3.55 -3.72
CA SER A 63 16.18 -4.78 -4.46
C SER A 63 17.66 -5.19 -4.43
N GLN A 64 17.91 -6.48 -4.68
CA GLN A 64 19.25 -7.03 -4.89
C GLN A 64 19.93 -6.50 -6.16
N ASP A 65 19.21 -5.83 -7.05
CA ASP A 65 19.80 -5.19 -8.23
C ASP A 65 20.59 -3.90 -7.89
N GLY A 66 20.59 -3.50 -6.62
CA GLY A 66 21.33 -2.36 -6.10
C GLY A 66 20.56 -1.05 -6.16
N TYR A 67 19.29 -1.07 -6.58
CA TYR A 67 18.45 0.12 -6.66
C TYR A 67 17.36 0.13 -5.57
N CYS A 68 16.92 1.35 -5.24
CA CYS A 68 15.70 1.58 -4.50
C CYS A 68 14.72 2.40 -5.35
N THR A 69 13.45 2.03 -5.32
CA THR A 69 12.35 2.78 -5.93
C THR A 69 11.54 3.47 -4.84
N LEU A 70 11.14 4.72 -5.07
CA LEU A 70 10.18 5.44 -4.24
C LEU A 70 8.85 5.53 -4.99
N VAL A 71 7.78 5.06 -4.36
CA VAL A 71 6.41 5.28 -4.81
C VAL A 71 5.84 6.44 -3.99
N GLU A 72 5.42 7.50 -4.68
CA GLU A 72 4.84 8.69 -4.08
C GLU A 72 3.34 8.72 -4.34
N PHE A 73 2.58 9.07 -3.30
CA PHE A 73 1.13 9.24 -3.36
C PHE A 73 0.78 10.72 -3.24
N GLU A 74 -0.21 11.15 -4.00
CA GLU A 74 -0.74 12.50 -3.88
C GLU A 74 -1.39 12.72 -2.52
N ASN A 75 -1.51 13.99 -2.12
CA ASN A 75 -2.18 14.34 -0.88
C ASN A 75 -3.61 13.79 -0.84
N ASN A 76 -3.88 12.98 0.18
CA ASN A 76 -5.16 12.28 0.40
C ASN A 76 -5.52 11.19 -0.64
N GLU A 77 -4.59 10.77 -1.52
CA GLU A 77 -4.86 9.70 -2.49
C GLU A 77 -5.25 8.39 -1.79
N LEU A 78 -4.58 8.07 -0.67
CA LEU A 78 -4.87 6.90 0.16
C LEU A 78 -5.89 7.20 1.29
N GLY A 79 -6.49 8.40 1.28
CA GLY A 79 -7.34 8.91 2.36
C GLY A 79 -6.58 9.69 3.44
N THR A 80 -7.26 9.92 4.57
CA THR A 80 -6.69 10.67 5.70
C THR A 80 -6.17 9.71 6.78
N PRO A 81 -4.94 9.91 7.29
CA PRO A 81 -4.43 9.11 8.41
C PRO A 81 -5.36 9.15 9.61
N ILE A 82 -5.54 8.00 10.26
CA ILE A 82 -6.29 7.93 11.51
C ILE A 82 -5.42 8.53 12.61
N THR A 83 -5.83 9.68 13.14
CA THR A 83 -5.22 10.22 14.36
C THR A 83 -5.63 9.33 15.52
N PRO A 84 -4.67 8.79 16.31
CA PRO A 84 -5.02 8.10 17.53
C PRO A 84 -5.84 9.04 18.42
N GLN A 85 -7.06 8.66 18.78
CA GLN A 85 -7.81 9.39 19.79
C GLN A 85 -7.20 9.03 21.14
N GLY A 86 -6.37 9.94 21.65
CA GLY A 86 -5.89 9.96 23.03
C GLY A 86 -6.79 10.83 23.90
#